data_AF-A0A949G8B6-F1
#
_entry.id   AF-A0A949G8B6-F1
#
_cell.length_a   1.000
_cell.length_b   1.000
_cell.length_c   1.000
_cell.angle_alpha   90.00
_cell.angle_beta   90.00
_cell.angle_gamma   90.00
#
_symmetry.space_group_name_H-M   'P 1'
#
loop_
_entity.id
_entity.type
_entity.pdbx_description
1 polymer ?
#
loop_
_entity_poly.entity_id
_entity_poly.type
_entity_poly.pdbx_seq_one_letter_code
_entity_poly.pdbx_strand_id
1 'polypeptide(L)' 'MLALRLPEDIETRLDKLAKATGRTKSFYAREAILEHLADLEDLYLAEKRLSKIRSGKSKTHRLSAVEQELGLGN' A
#
# COMPACT_ATOMS: atom_id res chain seq x y z
N MET A 1 -9.79 14.19 -15.64
CA MET A 1 -8.52 13.78 -16.27
C MET A 1 -7.41 14.51 -15.52
N LEU A 2 -6.48 13.79 -14.89
CA LEU A 2 -5.38 14.36 -14.12
C LEU A 2 -4.16 14.48 -15.05
N ALA A 3 -3.60 15.69 -15.21
CA ALA A 3 -2.38 15.92 -15.98
C ALA A 3 -1.21 16.04 -15.02
N LEU A 4 -0.26 15.10 -15.11
CA LEU A 4 0.95 15.07 -14.28
C LEU A 4 2.15 15.39 -15.17
N ARG A 5 3.02 16.29 -14.72
CA ARG A 5 4.34 16.48 -15.33
C ARG A 5 5.27 15.49 -14.68
N LEU A 6 5.76 14.53 -15.46
CA LEU A 6 6.69 13.51 -14.98
C LEU A 6 8.12 13.89 -15.38
N PRO A 7 9.13 13.49 -14.59
CA PRO A 7 10.52 13.52 -15.03
C PRO A 7 10.72 12.67 -16.31
N GLU A 8 11.64 13.11 -17.17
CA GLU A 8 11.91 12.49 -18.48
C GLU A 8 12.31 11.00 -18.39
N ASP A 9 13.05 10.64 -17.34
CA ASP A 9 13.48 9.27 -17.07
C ASP A 9 12.28 8.36 -16.76
N ILE A 10 11.29 8.87 -16.02
CA ILE A 10 10.05 8.14 -15.72
C ILE A 10 9.20 7.98 -16.98
N GLU A 11 9.06 9.03 -17.79
CA GLU A 11 8.35 8.93 -19.07
C GLU A 11 8.99 7.89 -19.99
N THR A 12 10.32 7.86 -20.05
CA THR A 12 11.09 6.88 -20.82
C THR A 12 10.87 5.46 -20.30
N ARG A 13 10.83 5.25 -18.98
CA ARG A 13 10.55 3.94 -18.38
C ARG A 13 9.13 3.46 -18.72
N LEU A 14 8.13 4.35 -18.61
CA LEU A 14 6.75 4.04 -18.95
C LEU A 14 6.59 3.71 -20.45
N ASP A 15 7.31 4.42 -21.32
CA ASP A 15 7.33 4.14 -22.77
C ASP A 15 7.90 2.77 -23.10
N LYS A 16 9.04 2.41 -22.50
CA LYS A 16 9.66 1.09 -22.67
C LYS A 16 8.73 -0.03 -22.20
N LEU A 17 8.13 0.14 -21.03
CA LEU A 17 7.20 -0.85 -20.47
C LEU A 17 5.96 -1.02 -21.34
N ALA A 18 5.36 0.09 -21.78
CA ALA A 18 4.23 0.09 -22.70
C ALA A 18 4.53 -0.68 -24.00
N LYS A 19 5.69 -0.40 -24.63
CA LYS A 19 6.13 -1.09 -25.85
C LYS A 19 6.37 -2.58 -25.64
N ALA A 20 6.94 -2.97 -24.50
CA ALA A 20 7.26 -4.37 -24.21
C ALA A 20 6.02 -5.24 -23.97
N THR A 21 4.91 -4.65 -23.50
CA THR A 21 3.73 -5.40 -23.04
C THR A 21 2.47 -5.14 -23.87
N GLY A 22 2.52 -4.18 -24.80
CA GLY A 22 1.36 -3.80 -25.62
C GLY A 22 0.29 -3.01 -24.86
N ARG A 23 0.62 -2.43 -23.69
CA ARG A 23 -0.30 -1.56 -22.92
C ARG A 23 0.08 -0.09 -23.06
N THR A 24 -0.82 0.82 -22.65
CA THR A 24 -0.56 2.26 -22.73
C THR A 24 0.30 2.76 -21.55
N LYS A 25 1.00 3.89 -21.73
CA LYS A 25 1.68 4.57 -20.61
C LYS A 25 0.72 4.92 -19.48
N SER A 26 -0.49 5.36 -19.84
CA SER A 26 -1.54 5.73 -18.89
C SER A 26 -2.05 4.55 -18.06
N PHE A 27 -2.03 3.33 -18.61
CA PHE A 27 -2.32 2.13 -17.84
C PHE A 27 -1.31 1.99 -16.70
N TYR A 28 -0.01 1.98 -17.01
CA TYR A 28 1.04 1.80 -16.01
C TYR A 28 1.14 2.94 -15.00
N ALA A 29 0.97 4.18 -15.45
CA ALA A 29 0.94 5.32 -14.54
C ALA A 29 -0.22 5.20 -13.55
N ARG A 30 -1.40 4.75 -14.00
CA ARG A 30 -2.55 4.53 -13.11
C ARG A 30 -2.30 3.38 -12.13
N GLU A 31 -1.82 2.23 -12.61
CA GLU A 31 -1.55 1.09 -11.72
C GLU A 31 -0.54 1.46 -10.64
N ALA A 32 0.55 2.15 -10.99
CA ALA A 32 1.55 2.61 -10.02
C ALA A 32 0.97 3.57 -8.96
N ILE A 33 0.05 4.45 -9.35
CA ILE A 33 -0.64 5.35 -8.42
C ILE A 33 -1.56 4.55 -7.49
N LEU A 34 -2.33 3.60 -8.03
CA LEU A 34 -3.26 2.77 -7.23
C LEU A 34 -2.51 1.91 -6.22
N GLU A 35 -1.41 1.28 -6.65
CA GLU A 35 -0.55 0.47 -5.78
C GLU A 35 0.05 1.32 -4.66
N HIS A 36 0.62 2.49 -4.98
CA HIS A 36 1.19 3.35 -3.95
C HIS A 36 0.13 3.94 -3.00
N LEU A 37 -1.09 4.22 -3.49
CA LEU A 37 -2.19 4.65 -2.63
C LEU A 37 -2.57 3.57 -1.62
N ALA A 38 -2.63 2.30 -2.04
CA ALA A 38 -2.92 1.19 -1.14
C ALA A 38 -1.86 1.10 -0.01
N ASP A 39 -0.57 1.20 -0.35
CA ASP A 39 0.52 1.21 0.64
C ASP A 39 0.40 2.37 1.63
N LEU A 40 0.07 3.58 1.14
CA LEU A 40 -0.12 4.76 1.98
C LEU A 40 -1.31 4.58 2.93
N GLU A 41 -2.44 4.06 2.42
CA GLU A 41 -3.63 3.80 3.22
C GLU A 41 -3.35 2.78 4.33
N ASP A 42 -2.63 1.70 4.02
CA ASP A 42 -2.21 0.69 4.99
C ASP A 42 -1.28 1.27 6.05
N LEU A 43 -0.31 2.10 5.65
CA LEU A 43 0.59 2.80 6.57
C LEU A 43 -0.19 3.71 7.51
N TYR A 44 -1.07 4.57 6.99
CA TYR A 44 -1.89 5.47 7.80
C TYR A 44 -2.79 4.70 8.77
N LEU A 45 -3.36 3.56 8.34
CA LEU A 45 -4.17 2.72 9.21
C LEU A 45 -3.32 2.12 10.35
N ALA A 46 -2.13 1.62 10.04
CA ALA A 46 -1.19 1.07 11.01
C ALA A 46 -0.75 2.13 12.04
N GLU A 47 -0.35 3.31 11.58
CA GLU A 47 0.05 4.44 12.45
C GLU A 47 -1.09 4.88 13.36
N LYS A 48 -2.31 4.98 12.81
CA LYS A 48 -3.51 5.31 13.59
C LYS A 48 -3.78 4.27 14.67
N ARG A 49 -3.64 2.97 14.36
CA ARG A 49 -3.77 1.89 15.36
C ARG A 49 -2.69 2.00 16.43
N LEU A 50 -1.43 2.20 16.04
CA LEU A 50 -0.31 2.37 16.97
C LEU A 50 -0.50 3.57 17.89
N SER A 51 -0.95 4.71 17.37
CA SER A 51 -1.26 5.91 18.16
C SER A 51 -2.35 5.65 19.20
N LYS A 52 -3.42 4.92 18.84
CA LYS A 52 -4.46 4.51 19.80
C LYS A 52 -3.94 3.57 20.88
N ILE A 53 -3.08 2.62 20.53
CA ILE A 53 -2.43 1.72 21.51
C ILE A 53 -1.56 2.54 22.47
N ARG A 54 -0.68 3.40 21.96
CA ARG A 54 0.22 4.24 22.77
C ARG A 54 -0.52 5.20 23.70
N SER A 55 -1.66 5.72 23.26
CA SER A 55 -2.51 6.60 24.08
C SER A 55 -3.45 5.84 25.04
N GLY A 56 -3.35 4.51 25.12
CA GLY A 56 -4.20 3.69 25.98
C GLY A 56 -5.67 3.58 25.52
N LYS A 57 -5.98 4.06 24.31
CA LYS A 57 -7.33 4.08 23.71
C LYS A 57 -7.65 2.80 22.92
N SER A 58 -6.80 1.79 22.99
CA SER A 58 -7.03 0.47 22.41
C SER A 58 -6.47 -0.61 23.31
N LYS A 59 -7.24 -1.71 23.44
CA LYS A 59 -6.79 -2.93 24.11
C LYS A 59 -5.82 -3.68 23.20
N THR A 60 -4.82 -4.29 23.79
CA THR A 60 -3.91 -5.21 23.12
C THR A 60 -4.06 -6.58 23.74
N HIS A 61 -3.85 -7.63 22.95
CA HIS A 61 -3.93 -9.01 23.38
C HIS A 61 -2.55 -9.65 23.19
N ARG A 62 -2.18 -10.58 24.07
CA ARG A 62 -0.97 -11.38 23.86
C ARG A 62 -1.20 -12.34 22.69
N LEU A 63 -0.20 -12.55 21.86
CA LEU A 63 -0.28 -13.47 20.73
C LEU A 63 -0.75 -14.86 21.18
N SER A 64 -0.15 -15.41 22.25
CA SER A 64 -0.51 -16.72 22.79
C SER A 64 -1.98 -16.85 23.20
N ALA A 65 -2.58 -15.77 23.71
CA ALA A 65 -3.99 -15.77 24.10
C ALA A 65 -4.90 -15.83 22.87
N VAL A 66 -4.54 -15.09 21.80
CA VAL A 66 -5.27 -15.10 20.53
C VAL A 66 -5.10 -16.44 19.80
N GLU A 67 -3.89 -17.01 19.80
CA GLU A 67 -3.62 -18.34 19.23
C GLU A 67 -4.45 -19.42 19.92
N GLN A 68 -4.54 -19.38 21.26
CA GLN A 68 -5.39 -20.30 22.01
C GLN A 68 -6.88 -20.12 21.69
N GLU A 69 -7.36 -18.87 21.60
CA GLU A 69 -8.76 -18.56 21.25
C GLU A 69 -9.14 -19.06 19.85
N LEU A 70 -8.22 -19.00 18.89
CA LEU A 70 -8.42 -19.43 17.50
C LEU A 70 -8.12 -20.92 17.26
N GLY A 71 -7.69 -21.67 18.28
CA GLY A 71 -7.29 -23.07 18.12
C GLY A 71 -6.02 -23.26 17.28
N LEU A 72 -5.17 -22.24 17.23
CA LEU A 72 -3.88 -22.23 16.53
C LEU A 72 -2.69 -22.41 17.48
N GLY A 73 -2.93 -22.45 18.80
CA GLY A 73 -1.91 -22.74 19.80
C GLY A 73 -1.58 -24.23 19.84
N ASN A 74 -0.28 -24.57 19.80
CA ASN A 74 0.23 -25.91 20.07
C ASN A 74 0.06 -26.30 21.54
#